data_AF-X1GFP3-F1
#
_entry.id   AF-X1GFP3-F1
#
_cell.length_a   1.000
_cell.length_b   1.000
_cell.length_c   1.000
_cell.angle_alpha   90.00
_cell.angle_beta   90.00
_cell.angle_gamma   90.00
#
_symmetry.space_group_name_H-M   'P 1'
#
loop_
_entity.id
_entity.type
_entity.pdbx_description
1 polymer ?
#
loop_
_entity_poly.entity_id
_entity_poly.type
_entity_poly.pdbx_seq_one_letter_code
_entity_poly.pdbx_strand_id
1 'polypeptide(L)'
;MIEHNANRLLMASCTPKTHEPVFKSVLEAMNLDPSYLEFVNIREHSSFVHRNDRPGAKSTAEDAIRAGVARAATLEKILIKEVDITKKA
;
A
#
# COMPACT_ATOMS: atom_id res chain seq x y z
N MET A 1 -8.78 10.36 6.56
CA MET A 1 -7.75 11.23 5.91
C MET A 1 -8.17 12.70 5.91
N ILE A 2 -9.42 13.03 5.55
CA ILE A 2 -9.93 14.42 5.50
C ILE A 2 -9.78 15.14 6.85
N GLU A 3 -10.22 14.53 7.95
CA GLU A 3 -10.13 15.13 9.29
C GLU A 3 -8.69 15.48 9.71
N HIS A 4 -7.72 14.66 9.31
CA HIS A 4 -6.32 14.81 9.69
C HIS A 4 -5.47 15.53 8.63
N ASN A 5 -6.08 16.07 7.58
CA ASN A 5 -5.38 16.68 6.43
C ASN A 5 -4.25 15.79 5.88
N ALA A 6 -4.46 14.47 5.87
CA ALA A 6 -3.48 13.50 5.40
C ALA A 6 -3.57 13.35 3.88
N ASN A 7 -2.43 13.10 3.23
CA ASN A 7 -2.31 12.96 1.78
C ASN A 7 -1.59 11.67 1.33
N ARG A 8 -1.28 10.76 2.27
CA ARG A 8 -0.70 9.43 2.04
C ARG A 8 -1.51 8.39 2.81
N LEU A 9 -1.66 7.21 2.23
CA LEU A 9 -2.31 6.07 2.86
C LEU A 9 -1.35 4.89 2.91
N LEU A 10 -1.12 4.35 4.10
CA LEU A 10 -0.38 3.11 4.29
C LEU A 10 -1.31 2.00 4.76
N MET A 11 -1.29 0.87 4.08
CA MET A 11 -2.08 -0.32 4.39
C MET A 11 -1.18 -1.45 4.87
N ALA A 12 -1.17 -1.69 6.18
CA ALA A 12 -0.45 -2.81 6.80
C ALA A 12 -1.37 -4.05 6.90
N SER A 13 -1.30 -4.95 5.93
CA SER A 13 -2.17 -6.13 5.87
C SER A 13 -1.55 -7.26 5.04
N CYS A 14 -2.20 -7.68 3.95
CA CYS A 14 -1.76 -8.72 3.03
C CYS A 14 -0.96 -8.16 1.85
N THR A 15 -0.58 -9.05 0.93
CA THR A 15 -0.04 -8.68 -0.39
C THR A 15 -0.95 -7.67 -1.12
N PRO A 16 -0.35 -6.69 -1.84
CA PRO A 16 -1.12 -5.67 -2.57
C PRO A 16 -1.96 -6.26 -3.72
N LYS A 17 -1.60 -7.44 -4.25
CA LYS A 17 -2.20 -8.02 -5.47
C LYS A 17 -3.73 -8.00 -5.50
N THR A 18 -4.38 -8.26 -4.37
CA THR A 18 -5.85 -8.40 -4.31
C THR A 18 -6.54 -7.09 -3.95
N HIS A 19 -6.02 -6.35 -2.96
CA HIS A 19 -6.72 -5.22 -2.37
C HIS A 19 -6.21 -3.86 -2.84
N GLU A 20 -5.07 -3.80 -3.54
CA GLU A 20 -4.54 -2.55 -4.07
C GLU A 20 -5.53 -1.79 -4.96
N PRO A 21 -6.25 -2.42 -5.91
CA PRO A 21 -7.23 -1.70 -6.72
C PRO A 21 -8.33 -1.05 -5.88
N VAL A 22 -8.79 -1.73 -4.82
CA VAL A 22 -9.84 -1.23 -3.92
C VAL A 22 -9.38 0.05 -3.22
N PHE A 23 -8.18 0.05 -2.62
CA PHE A 23 -7.67 1.22 -1.89
C PHE A 23 -7.25 2.35 -2.83
N LYS A 24 -6.81 2.05 -4.06
CA LYS A 24 -6.62 3.06 -5.10
C LYS A 24 -7.94 3.77 -5.44
N SER A 25 -9.02 3.03 -5.68
CA SER A 25 -10.34 3.64 -5.93
C SER A 25 -10.86 4.46 -4.75
N VAL A 26 -10.55 4.09 -3.51
CA VAL A 26 -10.89 4.91 -2.33
C VAL A 26 -10.13 6.23 -2.35
N LEU A 27 -8.83 6.24 -2.68
CA LEU A 27 -8.06 7.48 -2.81
C LEU A 27 -8.61 8.37 -3.92
N GLU A 28 -8.96 7.80 -5.07
CA GLU A 28 -9.58 8.52 -6.19
C GLU A 28 -10.89 9.18 -5.79
N ALA A 29 -11.77 8.43 -5.09
CA ALA A 29 -13.04 8.96 -4.57
C ALA A 29 -12.86 10.12 -3.58
N MET A 30 -11.67 10.23 -2.97
CA MET A 30 -11.28 11.31 -2.07
C MET A 30 -10.48 12.42 -2.76
N ASN A 31 -10.40 12.42 -4.11
CA ASN A 31 -9.58 13.33 -4.92
C ASN A 31 -8.08 13.30 -4.54
N LEU A 32 -7.57 12.14 -4.13
CA LEU A 32 -6.15 11.91 -3.88
C LEU A 32 -5.55 11.02 -4.99
N ASP A 33 -4.26 11.23 -5.28
CA ASP A 33 -3.58 10.45 -6.30
C ASP A 33 -3.38 9.00 -5.84
N PRO A 34 -3.74 7.98 -6.65
CA PRO A 34 -3.54 6.56 -6.31
C PRO A 34 -2.10 6.17 -6.01
N SER A 35 -1.13 6.94 -6.51
CA SER A 35 0.31 6.70 -6.30
C SER A 35 0.76 6.98 -4.87
N TYR A 36 -0.10 7.61 -4.06
CA TYR A 36 0.13 7.92 -2.65
C TYR A 36 -0.24 6.78 -1.68
N LEU A 37 -0.45 5.59 -2.24
CA LEU A 37 -0.72 4.36 -1.51
C LEU A 37 0.56 3.55 -1.27
N GLU A 38 0.78 3.17 -0.03
CA GLU A 38 1.82 2.24 0.40
C GLU A 38 1.20 0.96 0.95
N PHE A 39 1.72 -0.21 0.58
CA PHE A 39 1.35 -1.47 1.21
C PHE A 39 2.50 -2.03 2.02
N VAL A 40 2.20 -2.45 3.24
CA VAL A 40 3.11 -3.22 4.09
C VAL A 40 2.51 -4.59 4.32
N ASN A 41 3.15 -5.62 3.79
CA ASN A 41 2.68 -6.99 3.96
C ASN A 41 3.12 -7.53 5.32
N ILE A 42 2.23 -7.51 6.30
CA ILE A 42 2.46 -8.09 7.64
C ILE A 42 1.81 -9.47 7.79
N ARG A 43 1.08 -9.95 6.79
CA ARG A 43 0.44 -11.27 6.82
C ARG A 43 1.37 -12.35 6.29
N GLU A 44 1.60 -12.38 4.98
CA GLU A 44 2.42 -13.43 4.37
C GLU A 44 3.90 -13.30 4.78
N HIS A 45 4.39 -12.08 5.04
CA HIS A 45 5.80 -11.85 5.38
C HIS A 45 6.08 -11.65 6.88
N SER A 46 5.05 -11.66 7.74
CA SER A 46 5.25 -11.66 9.19
C SER A 46 4.39 -12.70 9.89
N SER A 47 3.08 -12.49 10.04
CA SER A 47 2.25 -13.33 10.92
C SER A 47 2.19 -14.80 10.50
N PHE A 48 2.21 -15.09 9.19
CA PHE A 48 2.13 -16.47 8.69
C PHE A 48 3.45 -17.24 8.77
N VAL A 49 4.58 -16.56 8.72
CA VAL A 49 5.91 -17.18 8.77
C VAL A 49 6.47 -17.23 10.20
N HIS A 50 5.99 -16.38 11.10
CA HIS A 50 6.34 -16.35 12.54
C HIS A 50 5.22 -16.89 13.45
N ARG A 51 4.43 -17.89 13.00
CA ARG A 51 3.25 -18.39 13.75
C ARG A 51 3.54 -18.80 15.19
N ASN A 52 4.73 -19.35 15.43
CA ASN A 52 5.17 -19.85 16.74
C ASN A 52 5.98 -18.81 17.53
N ASP A 53 6.24 -17.63 16.97
CA ASP A 53 7.00 -16.55 17.60
C ASP A 53 6.24 -15.22 17.45
N ARG A 54 5.26 -15.01 18.33
CA ARG A 54 4.43 -13.78 18.32
C ARG A 54 5.25 -12.52 18.61
N PRO A 55 6.19 -12.52 19.58
CA PRO A 55 7.08 -11.37 19.79
C PRO A 55 7.90 -11.02 18.55
N GLY A 56 8.52 -12.01 17.88
CA GLY A 56 9.25 -11.80 16.64
C GLY A 56 8.36 -11.31 15.49
N ALA A 57 7.16 -11.89 15.34
CA ALA A 57 6.17 -11.43 14.36
C ALA A 57 5.82 -9.94 14.55
N LYS A 58 5.59 -9.53 15.80
CA LYS A 58 5.27 -8.15 16.15
C LYS A 58 6.44 -7.22 15.83
N SER A 59 7.64 -7.55 16.30
CA SER A 59 8.84 -6.74 16.04
C SER A 59 9.07 -6.54 14.54
N THR A 60 9.02 -7.62 13.76
CA THR A 60 9.16 -7.58 12.30
C THR A 60 8.07 -6.74 11.63
N ALA A 61 6.82 -6.84 12.08
CA ALA A 61 5.73 -6.04 11.54
C ALA A 61 5.88 -4.55 11.87
N GLU A 62 6.29 -4.20 13.09
CA GLU A 62 6.55 -2.81 13.50
C GLU A 62 7.69 -2.19 12.67
N ASP A 63 8.77 -2.93 12.43
CA ASP A 63 9.89 -2.48 11.61
C ASP A 63 9.48 -2.29 10.15
N ALA A 64 8.71 -3.25 9.59
CA ALA A 64 8.20 -3.15 8.23
C ALA A 64 7.23 -1.96 8.07
N ILE A 65 6.37 -1.70 9.06
CA ILE A 65 5.48 -0.54 9.07
C ILE A 65 6.30 0.75 9.13
N ARG A 66 7.33 0.83 9.98
CA ARG A 66 8.20 2.00 10.06
C ARG A 66 8.90 2.30 8.74
N ALA A 67 9.41 1.27 8.07
CA ALA A 67 10.00 1.39 6.73
C ALA A 67 8.96 1.84 5.69
N GLY A 68 7.75 1.27 5.73
CA GLY A 68 6.66 1.66 4.85
C GLY A 68 6.23 3.12 5.06
N VAL A 69 6.15 3.60 6.31
CA VAL A 69 5.84 5.00 6.61
C VAL A 69 6.91 5.93 6.03
N ALA A 70 8.19 5.57 6.20
CA ALA A 70 9.31 6.33 5.62
C ALA A 70 9.22 6.39 4.09
N ARG A 71 8.88 5.27 3.43
CA ARG A 71 8.66 5.23 1.97
C ARG A 71 7.43 6.05 1.55
N ALA A 72 6.33 5.95 2.27
CA ALA A 72 5.09 6.67 1.98
C ALA A 72 5.31 8.20 1.96
N ALA A 73 6.17 8.69 2.86
CA ALA A 73 6.55 10.10 2.93
C ALA A 73 7.29 10.60 1.67
N THR A 74 7.95 9.70 0.92
CA THR A 74 8.69 10.04 -0.31
C THR A 74 7.96 9.64 -1.59
N LEU A 75 6.71 9.16 -1.51
CA LEU A 75 5.94 8.81 -2.70
C LEU A 75 5.61 10.07 -3.51
N GLU A 76 5.79 9.95 -4.81
CA GLU A 76 5.50 10.98 -5.80
C GLU A 76 4.35 10.53 -6.70
N LYS A 77 3.72 11.51 -7.36
CA LYS A 77 2.68 11.22 -8.35
C LYS A 77 3.30 10.48 -9.54
N ILE A 78 2.73 9.32 -9.87
CA ILE A 78 3.14 8.53 -11.04
C ILE A 78 2.20 8.88 -12.20
N LEU A 79 2.78 9.26 -13.34
CA LEU A 79 2.00 9.56 -14.54
C LEU A 79 1.54 8.25 -15.20
N ILE A 80 0.25 8.16 -15.48
CA ILE A 80 -0.32 7.05 -16.24
C ILE A 80 0.05 7.24 -17.72
N LYS A 81 0.68 6.21 -18.30
CA LYS A 81 0.98 6.18 -19.72
C LYS A 81 -0.21 5.60 -20.48
N GLU A 82 -0.82 6.40 -21.34
CA GLU A 82 -1.81 5.93 -22.31
C GLU A 82 -1.09 5.28 -23.50
N VAL A 83 -1.66 4.19 -24.00
CA VAL A 83 -1.11 3.44 -25.14
C VAL A 83 -2.24 3.07 -26.09
N ASP A 84 -1.99 3.24 -27.38
CA ASP A 84 -2.96 2.90 -28.42
C ASP A 84 -3.06 1.37 -28.58
N ILE A 85 -4.29 0.87 -28.65
CA ILE A 85 -4.58 -0.55 -28.88
C ILE A 85 -4.94 -0.75 -30.35
N THR A 86 -4.06 -1.40 -31.12
CA THR A 86 -4.37 -1.83 -32.49
C THR A 86 -5.39 -2.97 -32.45
N LYS A 87 -6.63 -2.72 -32.90
CA LYS A 87 -7.63 -3.76 -33.08
C LYS A 87 -7.24 -4.63 -34.29
N LYS A 88 -7.01 -5.92 -34.04
CA LYS A 88 -6.81 -6.92 -35.09
C LYS A 88 -8.12 -7.69 -35.28
N ALA A 89 -8.57 -7.78 -36.54
CA ALA A 89 -9.77 -8.53 -36.95
C ALA A 89 -9.56 -10.04 -36.85
#